data_AF-A0A2N2JD42-F1
#
_entry.id   AF-A0A2N2JD42-F1
#
_cell.length_a   1.000
_cell.length_b   1.000
_cell.length_c   1.000
_cell.angle_alpha   90.00
_cell.angle_beta   90.00
_cell.angle_gamma   90.00
#
_symmetry.space_group_name_H-M   'P 1'
#
loop_
_entity.id
_entity.type
_entity.pdbx_description
1 polymer ?
#
loop_
_entity_poly.entity_id
_entity_poly.type
_entity_poly.pdbx_seq_one_letter_code
_entity_poly.pdbx_strand_id
1 'polypeptide(L)'
;MALGACDVAEPTPSLASEAPAVTTYAALGDAPVQVIATGHWAKTVACSGFCVNEINFWVDLKVRNDAFQKEVGVLWTDSGWASVKTALAHYEQPLEDGWEQWGVDVKVGTMASYQSPREIEVAAFATMAGAAYWDPANNYYIYNSVDASRPVRRLSSEVHMEAGKGVVMTGRVRVLDVAFDKVVAVRYSTDGWATWNEGLAYWVAGDDWAFRVEHVAAEPLPAEVVYAVRYAVDGQEHWDNNGGSDFHHRLAPIFDRGHTFFNLNEPISGVLSVGGSFRSDLPIGAVAARVDAGAWSDGGYAVFSTEALADGAHQVEVRATLTGGGQVTEAVPFTVKNRVTPLESWIPDHGNAQSVADAWAMATDASGRVYLAPGSSWGTDASVLRYDSFGAATPSLSFAALPSGRRPKSLAVDAGGRVYAVVDYSSPAIWRLTAGGAIDTSFGANGAVALNVPVMGAAVCYAGSVTVNTHHVYLADTCNQRVLRFTLAGVPDGVLGMPDNGYPIPAGLYADADGVWMLRSHQIVRIADAADQAMSHGQIIALDPPLNGPKGLTRGADGVFWTADGVSGIQAIGAAGARLAGWWGGGSYDLPGAFHLPQDVVTLPSGDVVVLGAEGPRLVRFDGTVAAP
;
A
#
# COMPACT_ATOMS: atom_id res chain seq x y z
N MET A 1 0.23 40.35 -17.27
CA MET A 1 0.95 39.06 -17.22
C MET A 1 0.45 38.32 -15.99
N ALA A 2 -0.23 37.19 -16.21
CA ALA A 2 -0.31 35.97 -15.39
C ALA A 2 0.08 36.02 -13.90
N LEU A 3 -0.54 35.37 -12.91
CA LEU A 3 -1.65 34.41 -12.65
C LEU A 3 -1.78 34.50 -11.09
N GLY A 4 -2.90 34.37 -10.37
CA GLY A 4 -4.09 33.55 -10.59
C GLY A 4 -3.97 32.22 -9.84
N ALA A 5 -4.13 32.20 -8.51
CA ALA A 5 -4.38 30.99 -7.73
C ALA A 5 -5.14 31.34 -6.44
N CYS A 6 -6.46 31.12 -6.46
CA CYS A 6 -7.28 30.94 -5.27
C CYS A 6 -7.94 29.57 -5.41
N ASP A 7 -7.74 28.75 -4.38
CA ASP A 7 -8.43 27.50 -4.13
C ASP A 7 -9.95 27.69 -4.17
N VAL A 8 -10.62 26.83 -4.94
CA VAL A 8 -11.97 26.37 -4.60
C VAL A 8 -12.00 24.88 -4.92
N ALA A 9 -12.14 24.07 -3.87
CA ALA A 9 -12.31 22.63 -3.97
C ALA A 9 -13.51 22.29 -4.88
N GLU A 10 -13.29 21.41 -5.85
CA GLU A 10 -14.38 20.81 -6.62
C GLU A 10 -15.18 19.86 -5.71
N PRO A 11 -16.52 19.98 -5.64
CA PRO A 11 -17.33 18.95 -5.02
C PRO A 11 -17.43 17.77 -6.00
N THR A 12 -16.70 16.69 -5.72
CA THR A 12 -16.99 15.36 -6.29
C THR A 12 -18.41 14.93 -5.88
N PRO A 13 -19.37 14.78 -6.81
CA PRO A 13 -20.64 14.14 -6.48
C PRO A 13 -20.40 12.63 -6.31
N SER A 14 -20.75 12.09 -5.15
CA SER A 14 -20.76 10.65 -4.90
C SER A 14 -21.87 9.98 -5.70
N LEU A 15 -21.53 9.31 -6.82
CA LEU A 15 -22.46 8.49 -7.62
C LEU A 15 -22.46 7.01 -7.19
N ALA A 16 -22.21 6.72 -5.90
CA ALA A 16 -22.25 5.37 -5.35
C ALA A 16 -23.66 4.98 -4.85
N SER A 17 -24.69 5.13 -5.69
CA SER A 17 -26.00 4.53 -5.44
C SER A 17 -26.36 3.61 -6.60
N GLU A 18 -26.41 2.30 -6.34
CA GLU A 18 -26.98 1.31 -7.25
C GLU A 18 -28.39 1.71 -7.70
N ALA A 19 -28.71 1.44 -8.96
CA ALA A 19 -30.05 1.66 -9.50
C ALA A 19 -31.05 0.69 -8.84
N PRO A 20 -32.27 1.14 -8.47
CA PRO A 20 -33.29 0.24 -7.96
C PRO A 20 -33.78 -0.72 -9.05
N ALA A 21 -33.91 -2.01 -8.72
CA ALA A 21 -34.51 -3.01 -9.59
C ALA A 21 -36.01 -2.71 -9.81
N VAL A 22 -36.45 -2.58 -11.06
CA VAL A 22 -37.85 -2.30 -11.39
C VAL A 22 -38.64 -3.60 -11.60
N THR A 23 -39.80 -3.68 -10.95
CA THR A 23 -40.62 -4.89 -10.77
C THR A 23 -41.86 -5.00 -11.67
N THR A 24 -42.13 -4.10 -12.63
CA THR A 24 -43.26 -4.27 -13.59
C THR A 24 -43.09 -3.55 -14.93
N TYR A 25 -43.64 -4.14 -16.01
CA TYR A 25 -43.63 -3.62 -17.40
C TYR A 25 -44.31 -2.24 -17.59
N ALA A 26 -45.13 -1.78 -16.64
CA ALA A 26 -45.80 -0.47 -16.71
C ALA A 26 -44.84 0.72 -16.49
N ALA A 27 -43.66 0.49 -15.89
CA ALA A 27 -42.68 1.52 -15.58
C ALA A 27 -41.71 1.87 -16.74
N LEU A 28 -41.64 1.05 -17.79
CA LEU A 28 -40.81 1.32 -18.99
C LEU A 28 -41.31 2.54 -19.80
N GLY A 29 -42.60 2.85 -19.72
CA GLY A 29 -43.25 3.89 -20.53
C GLY A 29 -43.07 5.33 -20.04
N ASP A 30 -42.68 5.56 -18.78
CA ASP A 30 -42.70 6.89 -18.14
C ASP A 30 -41.33 7.36 -17.59
N ALA A 31 -40.26 6.59 -17.85
CA ALA A 31 -38.91 6.99 -17.47
C ALA A 31 -38.45 8.18 -18.33
N PRO A 32 -37.95 9.29 -17.73
CA PRO A 32 -37.69 10.54 -18.44
C PRO A 32 -36.39 10.55 -19.27
N VAL A 33 -35.67 9.43 -19.32
CA VAL A 33 -34.55 9.18 -20.24
C VAL A 33 -34.66 7.77 -20.78
N GLN A 34 -34.53 7.60 -22.10
CA GLN A 34 -34.62 6.31 -22.79
C GLN A 34 -33.66 6.30 -23.98
N VAL A 35 -32.92 5.22 -24.18
CA VAL A 35 -32.19 4.96 -25.42
C VAL A 35 -33.20 4.64 -26.52
N ILE A 36 -33.07 5.30 -27.66
CA ILE A 36 -33.96 5.14 -28.82
C ILE A 36 -33.27 4.53 -30.02
N ALA A 37 -31.95 4.69 -30.14
CA ALA A 37 -31.17 4.03 -31.16
C ALA A 37 -29.71 3.89 -30.71
N THR A 38 -29.03 2.91 -31.29
CA THR A 38 -27.58 2.72 -31.12
C THR A 38 -26.98 2.30 -32.45
N GLY A 39 -25.69 2.53 -32.61
CA GLY A 39 -24.95 1.95 -33.70
C GLY A 39 -23.47 1.93 -33.43
N HIS A 40 -22.73 1.23 -34.28
CA HIS A 40 -21.28 1.16 -34.21
C HIS A 40 -20.68 1.15 -35.59
N TRP A 41 -19.43 1.56 -35.67
CA TRP A 41 -18.65 1.40 -36.87
C TRP A 41 -17.19 1.15 -36.51
N ALA A 42 -16.53 0.39 -37.38
CA ALA A 42 -15.10 0.18 -37.32
C ALA A 42 -14.47 0.74 -38.59
N LYS A 43 -13.42 1.54 -38.43
CA LYS A 43 -12.60 2.01 -39.57
C LYS A 43 -11.27 1.26 -39.56
N THR A 44 -11.01 0.48 -40.60
CA THR A 44 -9.71 -0.19 -40.75
C THR A 44 -8.62 0.83 -41.00
N VAL A 45 -7.60 0.81 -40.13
CA VAL A 45 -6.46 1.74 -40.15
C VAL A 45 -5.29 1.13 -40.92
N ALA A 46 -5.01 -0.16 -40.71
CA ALA A 46 -3.94 -0.90 -41.39
C ALA A 46 -4.20 -2.42 -41.36
N CYS A 47 -3.65 -3.18 -42.30
CA CYS A 47 -3.66 -4.65 -42.28
C CYS A 47 -2.28 -5.23 -42.62
N SER A 48 -1.78 -6.13 -41.77
CA SER A 48 -0.56 -6.93 -42.01
C SER A 48 -0.64 -8.22 -41.19
N GLY A 49 -1.14 -9.30 -41.78
CA GLY A 49 -1.41 -10.58 -41.09
C GLY A 49 -2.66 -10.55 -40.19
N PHE A 50 -2.94 -9.42 -39.55
CA PHE A 50 -4.20 -9.06 -38.92
C PHE A 50 -4.52 -7.59 -39.22
N CYS A 51 -5.79 -7.20 -39.13
CA CYS A 51 -6.20 -5.81 -39.33
C CYS A 51 -6.28 -5.08 -37.98
N VAL A 52 -5.92 -3.79 -37.99
CA VAL A 52 -6.07 -2.83 -36.89
C VAL A 52 -7.25 -1.92 -37.24
N ASN A 53 -8.20 -1.81 -36.32
CA ASN A 53 -9.43 -1.05 -36.50
C ASN A 53 -9.53 0.05 -35.45
N GLU A 54 -10.02 1.22 -35.86
CA GLU A 54 -10.57 2.22 -34.97
C GLU A 54 -12.03 1.86 -34.69
N ILE A 55 -12.36 1.67 -33.41
CA ILE A 55 -13.64 1.18 -32.93
C ILE A 55 -14.43 2.34 -32.33
N ASN A 56 -15.66 2.53 -32.81
CA ASN A 56 -16.52 3.66 -32.42
C ASN A 56 -17.98 3.22 -32.29
N PHE A 57 -18.72 3.88 -31.42
CA PHE A 57 -20.16 3.70 -31.31
C PHE A 57 -20.90 5.01 -31.08
N TRP A 58 -22.19 5.00 -31.36
CA TRP A 58 -23.11 6.09 -31.08
C TRP A 58 -24.37 5.60 -30.37
N VAL A 59 -24.99 6.50 -29.60
CA VAL A 59 -26.22 6.24 -28.85
C VAL A 59 -27.13 7.47 -28.96
N ASP A 60 -28.34 7.28 -29.45
CA ASP A 60 -29.38 8.30 -29.43
C ASP A 60 -30.30 8.06 -28.23
N LEU A 61 -30.58 9.12 -27.50
CA LEU A 61 -31.42 9.17 -26.32
C LEU A 61 -32.62 10.07 -26.60
N LYS A 62 -33.79 9.74 -26.06
CA LYS A 62 -34.85 10.72 -25.83
C LYS A 62 -34.91 11.05 -24.34
N VAL A 63 -34.99 12.35 -24.03
CA VAL A 63 -35.06 12.89 -22.68
C VAL A 63 -36.28 13.81 -22.56
N ARG A 64 -37.09 13.63 -21.52
CA ARG A 64 -38.25 14.48 -21.28
C ARG A 64 -37.78 15.84 -20.76
N ASN A 65 -38.33 16.93 -21.31
CA ASN A 65 -37.91 18.29 -20.98
C ASN A 65 -38.46 18.78 -19.63
N ASP A 66 -38.11 18.09 -18.55
CA ASP A 66 -38.62 18.38 -17.20
C ASP A 66 -37.87 19.56 -16.52
N ALA A 67 -36.70 19.95 -17.04
CA ALA A 67 -35.91 21.09 -16.55
C ALA A 67 -35.07 21.74 -17.66
N PHE A 68 -34.78 23.05 -17.54
CA PHE A 68 -33.94 23.77 -18.51
C PHE A 68 -32.46 23.34 -18.46
N GLN A 69 -31.89 23.19 -17.26
CA GLN A 69 -30.54 22.66 -17.10
C GLN A 69 -30.61 21.14 -16.99
N LYS A 70 -29.92 20.45 -17.90
CA LYS A 70 -29.81 19.00 -17.93
C LYS A 70 -28.35 18.59 -18.17
N GLU A 71 -27.94 17.49 -17.55
CA GLU A 71 -26.74 16.76 -17.93
C GLU A 71 -27.19 15.39 -18.40
N VAL A 72 -26.99 15.10 -19.69
CA VAL A 72 -27.45 13.86 -20.33
C VAL A 72 -26.22 13.11 -20.81
N GLY A 73 -26.21 11.79 -20.68
CA GLY A 73 -25.09 11.00 -21.16
C GLY A 73 -25.30 9.51 -20.96
N VAL A 74 -24.23 8.78 -21.19
CA VAL A 74 -24.16 7.35 -20.91
C VAL A 74 -22.94 7.02 -20.07
N LEU A 75 -23.12 6.04 -19.19
CA LEU A 75 -22.02 5.23 -18.70
C LEU A 75 -21.82 4.06 -19.65
N TRP A 76 -20.57 3.69 -19.93
CA TRP A 76 -20.26 2.56 -20.78
C TRP A 76 -19.04 1.77 -20.30
N THR A 77 -18.98 0.52 -20.72
CA THR A 77 -17.91 -0.41 -20.36
C THR A 77 -17.63 -1.37 -21.52
N ASP A 78 -16.38 -1.76 -21.68
CA ASP A 78 -15.90 -2.83 -22.55
C ASP A 78 -15.37 -4.02 -21.73
N SER A 79 -15.66 -4.04 -20.43
CA SER A 79 -15.08 -4.97 -19.46
C SER A 79 -16.12 -5.51 -18.47
N GLY A 80 -17.40 -5.59 -18.84
CA GLY A 80 -18.47 -6.08 -17.96
C GLY A 80 -18.59 -5.30 -16.66
N TRP A 81 -18.53 -3.97 -16.74
CA TRP A 81 -18.60 -3.01 -15.62
C TRP A 81 -17.42 -3.03 -14.64
N ALA A 82 -16.40 -3.86 -14.85
CA ALA A 82 -15.15 -3.80 -14.06
C ALA A 82 -14.43 -2.44 -14.19
N SER A 83 -14.63 -1.75 -15.32
CA SER A 83 -14.22 -0.37 -15.54
C SER A 83 -15.39 0.40 -16.15
N VAL A 84 -15.63 1.62 -15.67
CA VAL A 84 -16.74 2.46 -16.10
C VAL A 84 -16.20 3.74 -16.71
N LYS A 85 -16.73 4.11 -17.87
CA LYS A 85 -16.39 5.31 -18.61
C LYS A 85 -17.66 6.13 -18.83
N THR A 86 -17.54 7.44 -18.88
CA THR A 86 -18.68 8.35 -19.09
C THR A 86 -18.52 9.05 -20.43
N ALA A 87 -19.61 9.15 -21.19
CA ALA A 87 -19.70 9.96 -22.39
C ALA A 87 -20.95 10.85 -22.31
N LEU A 88 -20.76 12.16 -22.38
CA LEU A 88 -21.86 13.12 -22.33
C LEU A 88 -22.53 13.23 -23.69
N ALA A 89 -23.84 13.34 -23.68
CA ALA A 89 -24.66 13.56 -24.86
C ALA A 89 -24.74 15.05 -25.19
N HIS A 90 -24.99 15.35 -26.46
CA HIS A 90 -25.31 16.69 -26.92
C HIS A 90 -26.74 16.74 -27.44
N TYR A 91 -27.41 17.88 -27.23
CA TYR A 91 -28.75 18.10 -27.75
C TYR A 91 -28.73 18.10 -29.28
N GLU A 92 -29.63 17.33 -29.90
CA GLU A 92 -29.73 17.23 -31.36
C GLU A 92 -30.97 17.96 -31.89
N GLN A 93 -32.15 17.62 -31.38
CA GLN A 93 -33.42 18.16 -31.88
C GLN A 93 -34.56 18.03 -30.86
N PRO A 94 -35.64 18.85 -30.97
CA PRO A 94 -36.85 18.62 -30.20
C PRO A 94 -37.62 17.42 -30.76
N LEU A 95 -38.31 16.69 -29.89
CA LEU A 95 -39.26 15.63 -30.23
C LEU A 95 -40.68 16.05 -29.84
N GLU A 96 -41.68 15.26 -30.23
CA GLU A 96 -43.08 15.49 -29.86
C GLU A 96 -43.31 15.34 -28.34
N ASP A 97 -44.43 15.87 -27.84
CA ASP A 97 -44.88 15.69 -26.45
C ASP A 97 -43.88 16.11 -25.35
N GLY A 98 -43.06 17.13 -25.63
CA GLY A 98 -42.11 17.68 -24.65
C GLY A 98 -40.84 16.84 -24.47
N TRP A 99 -40.52 15.97 -25.42
CA TRP A 99 -39.26 15.23 -25.45
C TRP A 99 -38.19 15.96 -26.26
N GLU A 100 -36.93 15.61 -26.01
CA GLU A 100 -35.74 16.10 -26.70
C GLU A 100 -34.89 14.89 -27.10
N GLN A 101 -34.30 14.92 -28.28
CA GLN A 101 -33.31 13.95 -28.72
C GLN A 101 -31.89 14.44 -28.37
N TRP A 102 -31.08 13.52 -27.86
CA TRP A 102 -29.70 13.75 -27.46
C TRP A 102 -28.80 12.64 -27.99
N GLY A 103 -27.66 13.00 -28.59
CA GLY A 103 -26.74 12.05 -29.22
C GLY A 103 -25.42 11.93 -28.46
N VAL A 104 -24.90 10.70 -28.36
CA VAL A 104 -23.56 10.41 -27.85
C VAL A 104 -22.74 9.77 -28.97
N ASP A 105 -21.53 10.29 -29.21
CA ASP A 105 -20.52 9.67 -30.08
C ASP A 105 -19.28 9.30 -29.27
N VAL A 106 -18.88 8.03 -29.30
CA VAL A 106 -17.75 7.52 -28.53
C VAL A 106 -16.70 6.88 -29.42
N LYS A 107 -15.48 7.39 -29.33
CA LYS A 107 -14.28 6.72 -29.83
C LYS A 107 -13.72 5.80 -28.74
N VAL A 108 -13.84 4.50 -28.96
CA VAL A 108 -13.42 3.47 -27.99
C VAL A 108 -11.90 3.33 -27.99
N GLY A 109 -11.30 3.30 -29.19
CA GLY A 109 -9.85 3.21 -29.35
C GLY A 109 -9.42 2.64 -30.70
N THR A 110 -8.09 2.60 -30.91
CA THR A 110 -7.47 1.94 -32.07
C THR A 110 -6.79 0.67 -31.60
N MET A 111 -7.21 -0.48 -32.12
CA MET A 111 -6.78 -1.79 -31.62
C MET A 111 -6.76 -2.86 -32.69
N ALA A 112 -5.98 -3.92 -32.46
CA ALA A 112 -5.97 -5.05 -33.37
C ALA A 112 -7.33 -5.77 -33.35
N SER A 113 -7.73 -6.34 -34.50
CA SER A 113 -9.03 -7.00 -34.68
C SER A 113 -9.32 -8.12 -33.68
N TYR A 114 -8.30 -8.80 -33.15
CA TYR A 114 -8.45 -9.83 -32.11
C TYR A 114 -8.54 -9.24 -30.69
N GLN A 115 -8.21 -7.96 -30.51
CA GLN A 115 -8.32 -7.21 -29.25
C GLN A 115 -9.59 -6.36 -29.19
N SER A 116 -10.30 -6.16 -30.31
CA SER A 116 -11.54 -5.39 -30.37
C SER A 116 -12.51 -5.85 -29.27
N PRO A 117 -13.16 -4.91 -28.56
CA PRO A 117 -14.13 -5.25 -27.53
C PRO A 117 -15.22 -6.10 -28.16
N ARG A 118 -15.51 -7.24 -27.52
CA ARG A 118 -16.55 -8.16 -27.98
C ARG A 118 -17.94 -7.60 -27.71
N GLU A 119 -18.04 -6.69 -26.73
CA GLU A 119 -19.26 -6.07 -26.28
C GLU A 119 -18.94 -4.67 -25.76
N ILE A 120 -19.86 -3.73 -25.97
CA ILE A 120 -19.92 -2.50 -25.19
C ILE A 120 -21.30 -2.45 -24.58
N GLU A 121 -21.32 -2.31 -23.26
CA GLU A 121 -22.53 -2.17 -22.47
C GLU A 121 -22.71 -0.72 -22.12
N VAL A 122 -23.96 -0.25 -22.16
CA VAL A 122 -24.30 1.16 -21.99
C VAL A 122 -25.48 1.32 -21.04
N ALA A 123 -25.36 2.22 -20.06
CA ALA A 123 -26.45 2.68 -19.22
C ALA A 123 -26.65 4.20 -19.43
N ALA A 124 -27.84 4.60 -19.87
CA ALA A 124 -28.15 6.01 -20.13
C ALA A 124 -28.66 6.71 -18.86
N PHE A 125 -28.24 7.96 -18.68
CA PHE A 125 -28.66 8.80 -17.57
C PHE A 125 -29.03 10.21 -18.03
N ALA A 126 -29.87 10.86 -17.22
CA ALA A 126 -30.12 12.29 -17.28
C ALA A 126 -30.19 12.87 -15.86
N THR A 127 -29.48 13.96 -15.60
CA THR A 127 -29.60 14.75 -14.37
C THR A 127 -30.39 16.00 -14.67
N MET A 128 -31.53 16.18 -14.00
CA MET A 128 -32.43 17.31 -14.18
C MET A 128 -32.89 17.83 -12.82
N ALA A 129 -32.85 19.15 -12.63
CA ALA A 129 -33.24 19.81 -11.37
C ALA A 129 -32.60 19.21 -10.10
N GLY A 130 -31.36 18.71 -10.20
CA GLY A 130 -30.61 18.09 -9.09
C GLY A 130 -30.96 16.62 -8.80
N ALA A 131 -31.82 15.99 -9.60
CA ALA A 131 -32.14 14.57 -9.51
C ALA A 131 -31.57 13.79 -10.71
N ALA A 132 -31.06 12.58 -10.46
CA ALA A 132 -30.57 11.66 -11.49
C ALA A 132 -31.65 10.65 -11.89
N TYR A 133 -31.78 10.44 -13.19
CA TYR A 133 -32.72 9.52 -13.82
C TYR A 133 -31.96 8.54 -14.71
N TRP A 134 -32.44 7.30 -14.79
CA TRP A 134 -31.79 6.21 -15.52
C TRP A 134 -32.77 5.58 -16.51
N ASP A 135 -32.25 5.08 -17.63
CA ASP A 135 -33.03 4.24 -18.53
C ASP A 135 -33.33 2.90 -17.83
N PRO A 136 -34.61 2.53 -17.65
CA PRO A 136 -35.01 1.32 -16.93
C PRO A 136 -34.62 0.01 -17.63
N ALA A 137 -34.31 0.01 -18.93
CA ALA A 137 -33.85 -1.19 -19.62
C ALA A 137 -32.46 -1.60 -19.14
N ASN A 138 -31.58 -0.62 -18.88
CA ASN A 138 -30.16 -0.74 -18.51
C ASN A 138 -29.33 -1.72 -19.39
N ASN A 139 -28.02 -1.49 -19.50
CA ASN A 139 -27.07 -2.35 -20.22
C ASN A 139 -27.48 -2.64 -21.69
N TYR A 140 -27.50 -1.60 -22.53
CA TYR A 140 -27.62 -1.76 -23.98
C TYR A 140 -26.32 -2.30 -24.58
N TYR A 141 -26.43 -3.27 -25.48
CA TYR A 141 -25.30 -4.03 -26.02
C TYR A 141 -25.02 -3.70 -27.50
N ILE A 142 -23.81 -3.20 -27.77
CA ILE A 142 -23.50 -2.58 -29.07
C ILE A 142 -22.74 -3.51 -30.05
N TYR A 143 -21.91 -4.46 -29.59
CA TYR A 143 -20.96 -5.21 -30.47
C TYR A 143 -21.29 -6.69 -30.75
N ASN A 144 -22.24 -7.32 -30.05
CA ASN A 144 -22.64 -8.72 -30.34
C ASN A 144 -23.88 -8.78 -31.23
N SER A 145 -23.74 -8.38 -32.49
CA SER A 145 -24.75 -8.69 -33.52
C SER A 145 -24.73 -10.19 -33.84
N VAL A 146 -25.90 -10.71 -34.19
CA VAL A 146 -26.07 -12.09 -34.67
C VAL A 146 -26.16 -12.08 -36.19
N ASP A 147 -25.57 -13.09 -36.82
CA ASP A 147 -25.63 -13.33 -38.26
C ASP A 147 -25.60 -14.82 -38.54
N ALA A 148 -25.72 -15.22 -39.82
CA ALA A 148 -25.80 -16.64 -40.19
C ALA A 148 -24.55 -17.46 -39.79
N SER A 149 -23.38 -16.82 -39.63
CA SER A 149 -22.15 -17.48 -39.18
C SER A 149 -22.09 -17.64 -37.66
N ARG A 150 -22.78 -16.77 -36.91
CA ARG A 150 -22.86 -16.77 -35.44
C ARG A 150 -24.27 -16.40 -34.99
N PRO A 151 -25.24 -17.33 -35.14
CA PRO A 151 -26.65 -17.03 -34.97
C PRO A 151 -27.10 -16.95 -33.51
N VAL A 152 -26.20 -17.15 -32.55
CA VAL A 152 -26.44 -16.97 -31.12
C VAL A 152 -25.23 -16.31 -30.47
N ARG A 153 -25.50 -15.38 -29.55
CA ARG A 153 -24.50 -14.68 -28.75
C ARG A 153 -24.97 -14.52 -27.31
N ARG A 154 -24.13 -14.87 -26.34
CA ARG A 154 -24.26 -14.41 -24.96
C ARG A 154 -23.89 -12.93 -24.92
N LEU A 155 -24.80 -12.10 -24.41
CA LEU A 155 -24.56 -10.68 -24.18
C LEU A 155 -23.95 -10.50 -22.78
N SER A 156 -24.70 -10.85 -21.74
CA SER A 156 -24.22 -10.77 -20.36
C SER A 156 -24.54 -12.02 -19.56
N SER A 157 -23.85 -12.17 -18.45
CA SER A 157 -24.18 -13.12 -17.41
C SER A 157 -23.60 -12.67 -16.08
N GLU A 158 -24.26 -13.06 -15.00
CA GLU A 158 -23.83 -12.79 -13.64
C GLU A 158 -24.29 -13.93 -12.73
N VAL A 159 -23.69 -14.00 -11.55
CA VAL A 159 -24.08 -14.92 -10.48
C VAL A 159 -24.31 -14.15 -9.19
N HIS A 160 -25.34 -14.53 -8.45
CA HIS A 160 -25.61 -14.00 -7.11
C HIS A 160 -26.22 -15.08 -6.22
N MET A 161 -26.20 -14.88 -4.91
CA MET A 161 -26.92 -15.75 -3.99
C MET A 161 -28.30 -15.16 -3.70
N GLU A 162 -29.31 -16.01 -3.72
CA GLU A 162 -30.67 -15.63 -3.30
C GLU A 162 -31.21 -16.59 -2.24
N ALA A 163 -31.83 -16.02 -1.20
CA ALA A 163 -32.34 -16.77 -0.07
C ALA A 163 -33.37 -17.83 -0.53
N GLY A 164 -33.11 -19.09 -0.17
CA GLY A 164 -33.96 -20.23 -0.56
C GLY A 164 -33.77 -20.71 -2.01
N LYS A 165 -32.96 -20.02 -2.83
CA LYS A 165 -32.68 -20.37 -4.24
C LYS A 165 -31.21 -20.75 -4.50
N GLY A 166 -30.33 -20.54 -3.52
CA GLY A 166 -28.90 -20.86 -3.65
C GLY A 166 -28.21 -19.93 -4.66
N VAL A 167 -27.23 -20.47 -5.39
CA VAL A 167 -26.59 -19.73 -6.50
C VAL A 167 -27.58 -19.59 -7.65
N VAL A 168 -27.84 -18.35 -8.04
CA VAL A 168 -28.65 -17.98 -9.19
C VAL A 168 -27.73 -17.43 -10.27
N MET A 169 -27.90 -17.91 -11.50
CA MET A 169 -27.21 -17.39 -12.69
C MET A 169 -28.24 -16.73 -13.61
N THR A 170 -28.01 -15.46 -13.91
CA THR A 170 -28.83 -14.65 -14.83
C THR A 170 -28.00 -14.23 -16.03
N GLY A 171 -28.65 -13.91 -17.14
CA GLY A 171 -27.94 -13.37 -18.30
C GLY A 171 -28.85 -13.05 -19.48
N ARG A 172 -28.24 -12.40 -20.48
CA ARG A 172 -28.89 -11.96 -21.72
C ARG A 172 -28.26 -12.66 -22.92
N VAL A 173 -29.10 -12.96 -23.91
CA VAL A 173 -28.72 -13.68 -25.12
C VAL A 173 -29.37 -12.96 -26.31
N ARG A 174 -28.67 -12.88 -27.43
CA ARG A 174 -29.23 -12.48 -28.72
C ARG A 174 -29.20 -13.66 -29.68
N VAL A 175 -30.26 -13.83 -30.47
CA VAL A 175 -30.37 -14.89 -31.49
C VAL A 175 -30.81 -14.34 -32.82
N LEU A 176 -30.30 -14.88 -33.92
CA LEU A 176 -30.69 -14.48 -35.27
C LEU A 176 -32.12 -14.90 -35.56
N ASP A 177 -33.00 -13.97 -35.90
CA ASP A 177 -34.38 -14.30 -36.25
C ASP A 177 -34.51 -14.91 -37.66
N VAL A 178 -34.50 -16.25 -37.72
CA VAL A 178 -34.69 -17.00 -38.97
C VAL A 178 -36.01 -17.76 -39.05
N ALA A 179 -36.66 -18.04 -37.90
CA ALA A 179 -37.97 -18.67 -37.84
C ALA A 179 -38.68 -18.40 -36.50
N PHE A 180 -40.01 -18.55 -36.49
CA PHE A 180 -40.83 -18.29 -35.30
C PHE A 180 -40.55 -19.24 -34.14
N ASP A 181 -40.45 -20.55 -34.42
CA ASP A 181 -40.25 -21.58 -33.40
C ASP A 181 -38.76 -21.65 -33.00
N LYS A 182 -38.43 -21.03 -31.86
CA LYS A 182 -37.08 -20.95 -31.31
C LYS A 182 -37.02 -21.54 -29.91
N VAL A 183 -35.95 -22.27 -29.61
CA VAL A 183 -35.61 -22.67 -28.23
C VAL A 183 -34.23 -22.14 -27.90
N VAL A 184 -34.15 -21.27 -26.89
CA VAL A 184 -32.89 -20.76 -26.36
C VAL A 184 -32.71 -21.33 -24.95
N ALA A 185 -31.52 -21.87 -24.66
CA ALA A 185 -31.21 -22.47 -23.38
C ALA A 185 -29.76 -22.17 -22.97
N VAL A 186 -29.52 -22.05 -21.67
CA VAL A 186 -28.18 -22.10 -21.10
C VAL A 186 -27.90 -23.52 -20.62
N ARG A 187 -26.83 -24.13 -21.14
CA ARG A 187 -26.32 -25.42 -20.65
C ARG A 187 -25.12 -25.15 -19.76
N TYR A 188 -25.10 -25.72 -18.56
CA TYR A 188 -24.06 -25.46 -17.57
C TYR A 188 -23.64 -26.72 -16.83
N SER A 189 -22.45 -26.68 -16.25
CA SER A 189 -21.84 -27.73 -15.44
C SER A 189 -21.03 -27.12 -14.29
N THR A 190 -20.96 -27.82 -13.17
CA THR A 190 -20.13 -27.49 -12.00
C THR A 190 -19.05 -28.54 -11.71
N ASP A 191 -18.90 -29.52 -12.61
CA ASP A 191 -18.03 -30.68 -12.47
C ASP A 191 -17.18 -30.95 -13.73
N GLY A 192 -16.89 -29.90 -14.50
CA GLY A 192 -16.03 -29.99 -15.69
C GLY A 192 -16.67 -30.78 -16.84
N TRP A 193 -17.98 -30.60 -17.04
CA TRP A 193 -18.79 -31.29 -18.06
C TRP A 193 -18.99 -32.80 -17.85
N ALA A 194 -18.64 -33.36 -16.68
CA ALA A 194 -18.96 -34.75 -16.37
C ALA A 194 -20.49 -34.96 -16.28
N THR A 195 -21.19 -33.99 -15.71
CA THR A 195 -22.65 -33.84 -15.80
C THR A 195 -23.01 -32.43 -16.28
N TRP A 196 -24.22 -32.26 -16.78
CA TRP A 196 -24.72 -30.97 -17.22
C TRP A 196 -26.21 -30.82 -16.92
N ASN A 197 -26.63 -29.57 -16.76
CA ASN A 197 -28.01 -29.16 -16.61
C ASN A 197 -28.35 -28.09 -17.65
N GLU A 198 -29.63 -27.88 -17.92
CA GLU A 198 -30.10 -26.84 -18.83
C GLU A 198 -31.21 -25.99 -18.20
N GLY A 199 -31.09 -24.67 -18.36
CA GLY A 199 -32.14 -23.72 -18.06
C GLY A 199 -32.64 -23.06 -19.34
N LEU A 200 -33.96 -22.98 -19.52
CA LEU A 200 -34.54 -22.31 -20.68
C LEU A 200 -34.43 -20.78 -20.51
N ALA A 201 -34.11 -20.10 -21.61
CA ALA A 201 -34.25 -18.66 -21.72
C ALA A 201 -35.69 -18.31 -22.14
N TYR A 202 -36.13 -17.11 -21.77
CA TYR A 202 -37.39 -16.52 -22.18
C TYR A 202 -37.14 -15.31 -23.07
N TRP A 203 -38.06 -15.08 -24.00
CA TRP A 203 -38.01 -13.95 -24.91
C TRP A 203 -38.22 -12.63 -24.15
N VAL A 204 -37.44 -11.60 -24.51
CA VAL A 204 -37.53 -10.25 -23.93
C VAL A 204 -38.14 -9.28 -24.95
N ALA A 205 -37.44 -9.04 -26.06
CA ALA A 205 -37.88 -8.15 -27.13
C ALA A 205 -37.04 -8.39 -28.40
N GLY A 206 -37.67 -8.35 -29.58
CA GLY A 206 -36.98 -8.58 -30.85
C GLY A 206 -36.18 -9.89 -30.83
N ASP A 207 -34.87 -9.78 -30.99
CA ASP A 207 -33.91 -10.89 -31.03
C ASP A 207 -33.32 -11.25 -29.65
N ASP A 208 -33.71 -10.52 -28.60
CA ASP A 208 -33.17 -10.65 -27.26
C ASP A 208 -33.97 -11.62 -26.40
N TRP A 209 -33.23 -12.44 -25.69
CA TRP A 209 -33.67 -13.41 -24.72
C TRP A 209 -32.93 -13.19 -23.39
N ALA A 210 -33.51 -13.68 -22.31
CA ALA A 210 -32.90 -13.69 -20.99
C ALA A 210 -33.05 -15.07 -20.36
N PHE A 211 -32.09 -15.47 -19.54
CA PHE A 211 -32.20 -16.68 -18.74
C PHE A 211 -32.04 -16.34 -17.26
N ARG A 212 -32.69 -17.16 -16.44
CA ARG A 212 -32.53 -17.19 -15.00
C ARG A 212 -32.56 -18.65 -14.56
N VAL A 213 -31.45 -19.12 -14.01
CA VAL A 213 -31.32 -20.48 -13.50
C VAL A 213 -31.08 -20.41 -12.00
N GLU A 214 -31.93 -21.08 -11.24
CA GLU A 214 -31.82 -21.18 -9.79
C GLU A 214 -31.13 -22.48 -9.40
N HIS A 215 -30.60 -22.57 -8.18
CA HIS A 215 -29.94 -23.77 -7.67
C HIS A 215 -28.79 -24.27 -8.57
N VAL A 216 -28.04 -23.35 -9.17
CA VAL A 216 -26.91 -23.67 -10.07
C VAL A 216 -25.83 -24.45 -9.32
N ALA A 217 -25.62 -24.12 -8.05
CA ALA A 217 -24.70 -24.81 -7.15
C ALA A 217 -25.25 -24.82 -5.71
N ALA A 218 -24.75 -25.77 -4.92
CA ALA A 218 -25.03 -25.92 -3.49
C ALA A 218 -23.73 -25.92 -2.68
N GLU A 219 -23.83 -25.72 -1.37
CA GLU A 219 -22.68 -25.78 -0.45
C GLU A 219 -22.19 -27.22 -0.21
N PRO A 220 -20.87 -27.47 -0.12
CA PRO A 220 -19.78 -26.53 -0.32
C PRO A 220 -19.69 -26.06 -1.79
N LEU A 221 -19.56 -24.76 -2.01
CA LEU A 221 -19.55 -24.20 -3.35
C LEU A 221 -18.43 -24.83 -4.22
N PRO A 222 -18.74 -25.23 -5.47
CA PRO A 222 -17.73 -25.64 -6.42
C PRO A 222 -16.83 -24.44 -6.79
N ALA A 223 -15.64 -24.72 -7.34
CA ALA A 223 -14.72 -23.66 -7.73
C ALA A 223 -15.32 -22.72 -8.79
N GLU A 224 -16.03 -23.28 -9.77
CA GLU A 224 -16.66 -22.53 -10.85
C GLU A 224 -17.93 -23.21 -11.35
N VAL A 225 -18.72 -22.45 -12.11
CA VAL A 225 -19.70 -22.97 -13.07
C VAL A 225 -19.23 -22.61 -14.47
N VAL A 226 -19.20 -23.61 -15.35
CA VAL A 226 -18.92 -23.46 -16.77
C VAL A 226 -20.20 -23.59 -17.57
N TYR A 227 -20.37 -22.80 -18.63
CA TYR A 227 -21.62 -22.81 -19.39
C TYR A 227 -21.46 -22.36 -20.86
N ALA A 228 -22.45 -22.74 -21.66
CA ALA A 228 -22.61 -22.32 -23.06
C ALA A 228 -24.09 -22.05 -23.35
N VAL A 229 -24.35 -21.22 -24.36
CA VAL A 229 -25.72 -20.90 -24.79
C VAL A 229 -26.08 -21.69 -26.04
N ARG A 230 -27.19 -22.42 -25.99
CA ARG A 230 -27.78 -23.19 -27.09
C ARG A 230 -28.93 -22.42 -27.71
N TYR A 231 -28.96 -22.37 -29.04
CA TYR A 231 -30.07 -21.85 -29.82
C TYR A 231 -30.50 -22.90 -30.85
N ALA A 232 -31.72 -23.42 -30.73
CA ALA A 232 -32.31 -24.33 -31.69
C ALA A 232 -33.43 -23.67 -32.47
N VAL A 233 -33.35 -23.78 -33.80
CA VAL A 233 -34.29 -23.19 -34.75
C VAL A 233 -34.29 -24.01 -36.04
N ASP A 234 -35.44 -24.21 -36.68
CA ASP A 234 -35.60 -24.97 -37.93
C ASP A 234 -34.92 -26.36 -37.94
N GLY A 235 -34.91 -27.04 -36.79
CA GLY A 235 -34.29 -28.35 -36.63
C GLY A 235 -32.75 -28.35 -36.61
N GLN A 236 -32.12 -27.18 -36.57
CA GLN A 236 -30.68 -27.02 -36.35
C GLN A 236 -30.38 -26.52 -34.94
N GLU A 237 -29.17 -26.82 -34.46
CA GLU A 237 -28.65 -26.30 -33.20
C GLU A 237 -27.40 -25.46 -33.44
N HIS A 238 -27.35 -24.33 -32.76
CA HIS A 238 -26.24 -23.40 -32.75
C HIS A 238 -25.80 -23.14 -31.32
N TRP A 239 -24.51 -22.85 -31.14
CA TRP A 239 -23.88 -22.73 -29.84
C TRP A 239 -23.04 -21.47 -29.75
N ASP A 240 -23.21 -20.71 -28.67
CA ASP A 240 -22.20 -19.79 -28.21
C ASP A 240 -21.50 -20.38 -26.98
N ASN A 241 -20.34 -20.96 -27.23
CA ASN A 241 -19.46 -21.54 -26.24
C ASN A 241 -18.14 -20.75 -26.16
N ASN A 242 -18.21 -19.43 -26.37
CA ASN A 242 -17.06 -18.54 -26.30
C ASN A 242 -15.92 -18.93 -27.28
N GLY A 243 -16.26 -19.52 -28.42
CA GLY A 243 -15.27 -20.00 -29.39
C GLY A 243 -14.54 -21.28 -28.95
N GLY A 244 -15.22 -22.15 -28.19
CA GLY A 244 -14.69 -23.42 -27.69
C GLY A 244 -14.01 -23.34 -26.33
N SER A 245 -14.02 -22.17 -25.68
CA SER A 245 -13.46 -21.99 -24.32
C SER A 245 -14.51 -22.06 -23.23
N ASP A 246 -15.80 -22.11 -23.58
CA ASP A 246 -16.94 -21.93 -22.68
C ASP A 246 -16.91 -20.59 -21.91
N PHE A 247 -18.02 -20.29 -21.24
CA PHE A 247 -18.10 -19.18 -20.30
C PHE A 247 -17.95 -19.69 -18.88
N HIS A 248 -17.37 -18.88 -18.00
CA HIS A 248 -17.02 -19.27 -16.64
C HIS A 248 -17.52 -18.22 -15.65
N HIS A 249 -18.04 -18.68 -14.53
CA HIS A 249 -18.21 -17.87 -13.31
C HIS A 249 -17.51 -18.57 -12.14
N ARG A 250 -16.65 -17.86 -11.45
CA ARG A 250 -15.98 -18.29 -10.23
C ARG A 250 -16.93 -18.16 -9.05
N LEU A 251 -17.28 -19.29 -8.45
CA LEU A 251 -18.25 -19.34 -7.35
C LEU A 251 -17.54 -19.34 -5.99
N ALA A 252 -16.64 -20.27 -5.76
CA ALA A 252 -15.85 -20.28 -4.52
C ALA A 252 -14.80 -19.13 -4.55
N PRO A 253 -14.78 -18.26 -3.53
CA PRO A 253 -13.72 -17.25 -3.39
C PRO A 253 -12.33 -17.88 -3.40
N ILE A 254 -11.44 -17.30 -4.19
CA ILE A 254 -10.01 -17.65 -4.18
C ILE A 254 -9.27 -16.59 -3.39
N PHE A 255 -8.52 -17.03 -2.40
CA PHE A 255 -7.65 -16.17 -1.61
C PHE A 255 -6.36 -15.85 -2.38
N ASP A 256 -6.15 -14.57 -2.62
CA ASP A 256 -4.87 -14.04 -3.06
C ASP A 256 -4.11 -13.56 -1.83
N ARG A 257 -2.99 -14.23 -1.53
CA ARG A 257 -2.13 -13.80 -0.42
C ARG A 257 -1.63 -12.40 -0.75
N GLY A 258 -1.98 -11.45 0.11
CA GLY A 258 -1.46 -10.10 0.00
C GLY A 258 0.06 -10.10 0.11
N HIS A 259 0.68 -9.02 -0.37
CA HIS A 259 2.10 -8.79 -0.10
C HIS A 259 2.28 -8.60 1.41
N THR A 260 2.83 -9.62 2.07
CA THR A 260 3.39 -9.48 3.41
C THR A 260 4.86 -9.06 3.25
N PHE A 261 5.31 -8.06 4.01
CA PHE A 261 6.69 -7.57 3.96
C PHE A 261 7.69 -8.55 4.60
N PHE A 262 7.24 -9.73 5.03
CA PHE A 262 8.00 -10.67 5.83
C PHE A 262 7.97 -12.07 5.21
N ASN A 263 9.06 -12.82 5.36
CA ASN A 263 9.09 -14.23 5.01
C ASN A 263 8.40 -15.04 6.12
N LEU A 264 7.12 -15.39 5.93
CA LEU A 264 6.34 -16.17 6.90
C LEU A 264 6.85 -17.61 7.11
N ASN A 265 7.82 -18.07 6.31
CA ASN A 265 8.49 -19.36 6.51
C ASN A 265 9.64 -19.31 7.54
N GLU A 266 10.02 -18.12 7.99
CA GLU A 266 11.02 -17.92 9.03
C GLU A 266 10.36 -17.60 10.38
N PRO A 267 11.02 -17.85 11.52
CA PRO A 267 10.53 -17.38 12.82
C PRO A 267 10.54 -15.84 12.90
N ILE A 268 9.44 -15.26 13.39
CA ILE A 268 9.21 -13.81 13.41
C ILE A 268 8.87 -13.33 14.84
N SER A 269 9.31 -12.12 15.15
CA SER A 269 8.83 -11.33 16.29
C SER A 269 8.58 -9.90 15.88
N GLY A 270 7.48 -9.33 16.36
CA GLY A 270 7.12 -7.95 16.07
C GLY A 270 5.62 -7.71 15.97
N VAL A 271 5.28 -6.52 15.49
CA VAL A 271 3.94 -6.16 15.06
C VAL A 271 3.78 -6.51 13.58
N LEU A 272 2.85 -7.40 13.29
CA LEU A 272 2.65 -7.99 11.96
C LEU A 272 1.28 -7.61 11.41
N SER A 273 1.22 -7.49 10.09
CA SER A 273 -0.03 -7.50 9.31
C SER A 273 0.03 -8.70 8.38
N VAL A 274 -0.85 -9.67 8.60
CA VAL A 274 -0.88 -10.93 7.84
C VAL A 274 -2.29 -11.13 7.29
N GLY A 275 -2.38 -11.44 6.00
CA GLY A 275 -3.66 -11.62 5.33
C GLY A 275 -3.59 -11.50 3.81
N GLY A 276 -4.72 -11.16 3.20
CA GLY A 276 -4.84 -11.05 1.76
C GLY A 276 -6.21 -10.55 1.30
N SER A 277 -6.52 -10.79 0.04
CA SER A 277 -7.80 -10.47 -0.56
C SER A 277 -8.47 -11.71 -1.13
N PHE A 278 -9.77 -11.63 -1.37
CA PHE A 278 -10.51 -12.69 -2.04
C PHE A 278 -11.01 -12.20 -3.40
N ARG A 279 -11.02 -13.10 -4.39
CA ARG A 279 -11.62 -12.87 -5.71
C ARG A 279 -12.70 -13.91 -5.99
N SER A 280 -13.87 -13.45 -6.43
CA SER A 280 -15.07 -14.25 -6.70
C SER A 280 -15.98 -13.48 -7.66
N ASP A 281 -16.71 -14.18 -8.53
CA ASP A 281 -17.78 -13.58 -9.33
C ASP A 281 -19.10 -13.55 -8.53
N LEU A 282 -19.24 -14.39 -7.49
CA LEU A 282 -20.25 -14.19 -6.45
C LEU A 282 -19.88 -12.97 -5.57
N PRO A 283 -20.82 -12.05 -5.28
CA PRO A 283 -20.54 -10.88 -4.47
C PRO A 283 -20.05 -11.22 -3.07
N ILE A 284 -18.93 -10.61 -2.64
CA ILE A 284 -18.40 -10.74 -1.29
C ILE A 284 -18.99 -9.61 -0.43
N GLY A 285 -19.79 -9.98 0.56
CA GLY A 285 -20.45 -9.02 1.45
C GLY A 285 -19.58 -8.59 2.64
N ALA A 286 -18.68 -9.46 3.11
CA ALA A 286 -17.75 -9.13 4.19
C ALA A 286 -16.47 -9.96 4.11
N VAL A 287 -15.37 -9.38 4.59
CA VAL A 287 -14.11 -10.08 4.84
C VAL A 287 -13.71 -9.82 6.29
N ALA A 288 -13.26 -10.86 6.99
CA ALA A 288 -12.76 -10.76 8.34
C ALA A 288 -11.50 -11.61 8.51
N ALA A 289 -10.63 -11.25 9.44
CA ALA A 289 -9.44 -12.02 9.80
C ALA A 289 -9.36 -12.23 11.31
N ARG A 290 -8.65 -13.28 11.74
CA ARG A 290 -8.29 -13.49 13.15
C ARG A 290 -6.98 -14.24 13.27
N VAL A 291 -6.34 -14.10 14.42
CA VAL A 291 -5.19 -14.93 14.81
C VAL A 291 -5.68 -16.10 15.63
N ASP A 292 -5.31 -17.31 15.23
CA ASP A 292 -5.73 -18.58 15.83
C ASP A 292 -7.25 -18.62 16.15
N ALA A 293 -7.63 -19.03 17.36
CA ALA A 293 -9.01 -19.05 17.83
C ALA A 293 -9.50 -17.71 18.40
N GLY A 294 -8.82 -16.60 18.07
CA GLY A 294 -9.15 -15.25 18.53
C GLY A 294 -10.46 -14.68 17.99
N ALA A 295 -10.73 -13.42 18.34
CA ALA A 295 -11.87 -12.69 17.81
C ALA A 295 -11.64 -12.31 16.33
N TRP A 296 -12.72 -12.35 15.54
CA TRP A 296 -12.70 -11.85 14.17
C TRP A 296 -12.67 -10.31 14.18
N SER A 297 -11.76 -9.75 13.40
CA SER A 297 -11.72 -8.33 13.05
C SER A 297 -12.13 -8.13 11.59
N ASP A 298 -12.81 -7.03 11.31
CA ASP A 298 -13.17 -6.68 9.93
C ASP A 298 -11.91 -6.41 9.09
N GLY A 299 -11.96 -6.85 7.83
CA GLY A 299 -10.87 -6.72 6.86
C GLY A 299 -10.17 -8.03 6.50
N GLY A 300 -9.42 -8.00 5.40
CA GLY A 300 -8.66 -9.16 4.88
C GLY A 300 -7.34 -9.44 5.59
N TYR A 301 -7.02 -8.69 6.65
CA TYR A 301 -5.75 -8.78 7.36
C TYR A 301 -5.98 -8.75 8.87
N ALA A 302 -5.20 -9.54 9.60
CA ALA A 302 -5.06 -9.43 11.04
C ALA A 302 -3.80 -8.62 11.35
N VAL A 303 -3.96 -7.60 12.19
CA VAL A 303 -2.85 -6.78 12.71
C VAL A 303 -2.68 -7.06 14.19
N PHE A 304 -1.51 -7.55 14.58
CA PHE A 304 -1.26 -8.02 15.95
C PHE A 304 0.22 -7.91 16.34
N SER A 305 0.48 -7.85 17.64
CA SER A 305 1.84 -7.99 18.20
C SER A 305 2.08 -9.46 18.54
N THR A 306 3.24 -10.00 18.15
CA THR A 306 3.63 -11.35 18.55
C THR A 306 3.94 -11.45 20.03
N GLU A 307 4.14 -10.34 20.76
CA GLU A 307 4.33 -10.35 22.22
C GLU A 307 3.18 -11.06 22.94
N ALA A 308 1.96 -10.89 22.42
CA ALA A 308 0.76 -11.50 22.98
C ALA A 308 0.60 -12.99 22.62
N LEU A 309 1.52 -13.55 21.81
CA LEU A 309 1.51 -14.93 21.35
C LEU A 309 2.64 -15.72 22.00
N ALA A 310 2.38 -16.99 22.26
CA ALA A 310 3.42 -17.91 22.71
C ALA A 310 4.42 -18.18 21.58
N ASP A 311 5.63 -18.63 21.91
CA ASP A 311 6.55 -19.13 20.88
C ASP A 311 6.03 -20.44 20.29
N GLY A 312 6.08 -20.57 18.96
CA GLY A 312 5.60 -21.76 18.26
C GLY A 312 4.80 -21.45 17.00
N ALA A 313 4.02 -22.44 16.57
CA ALA A 313 3.22 -22.35 15.35
C ALA A 313 1.90 -21.64 15.61
N HIS A 314 1.56 -20.71 14.73
CA HIS A 314 0.34 -19.92 14.74
C HIS A 314 -0.24 -19.82 13.33
N GLN A 315 -1.48 -19.36 13.23
CA GLN A 315 -2.11 -19.10 11.95
C GLN A 315 -2.97 -17.83 11.98
N VAL A 316 -3.02 -17.14 10.86
CA VAL A 316 -4.07 -16.16 10.59
C VAL A 316 -5.13 -16.81 9.73
N GLU A 317 -6.35 -16.87 10.24
CA GLU A 317 -7.51 -17.29 9.48
C GLU A 317 -8.17 -16.06 8.86
N VAL A 318 -8.34 -16.06 7.54
CA VAL A 318 -9.05 -15.01 6.80
C VAL A 318 -10.29 -15.62 6.19
N ARG A 319 -11.43 -14.96 6.35
CA ARG A 319 -12.74 -15.46 5.94
C ARG A 319 -13.47 -14.46 5.06
N ALA A 320 -13.90 -14.91 3.90
CA ALA A 320 -14.88 -14.21 3.08
C ALA A 320 -16.28 -14.74 3.38
N THR A 321 -17.24 -13.82 3.49
CA THR A 321 -18.68 -14.12 3.55
C THR A 321 -19.34 -13.56 2.31
N LEU A 322 -20.01 -14.41 1.54
CA LEU A 322 -20.73 -14.01 0.34
C LEU A 322 -22.02 -13.27 0.70
N THR A 323 -22.43 -12.31 -0.14
CA THR A 323 -23.73 -11.63 -0.03
C THR A 323 -24.82 -12.68 -0.23
N GLY A 324 -25.62 -12.96 0.79
CA GLY A 324 -26.66 -14.00 0.77
C GLY A 324 -26.34 -15.28 1.56
N GLY A 325 -25.16 -15.37 2.17
CA GLY A 325 -24.73 -16.49 3.01
C GLY A 325 -23.71 -17.40 2.31
N GLY A 326 -23.01 -18.22 3.09
CA GLY A 326 -21.84 -18.99 2.61
C GLY A 326 -20.53 -18.32 3.05
N GLN A 327 -19.60 -19.13 3.54
CA GLN A 327 -18.31 -18.66 4.06
C GLN A 327 -17.18 -19.55 3.56
N VAL A 328 -16.09 -18.92 3.11
CA VAL A 328 -14.83 -19.59 2.80
C VAL A 328 -13.77 -19.01 3.72
N THR A 329 -13.04 -19.89 4.40
CA THR A 329 -11.96 -19.54 5.32
C THR A 329 -10.66 -20.14 4.84
N GLU A 330 -9.61 -19.33 4.82
CA GLU A 330 -8.26 -19.71 4.45
C GLU A 330 -7.32 -19.46 5.63
N ALA A 331 -6.34 -20.35 5.82
CA ALA A 331 -5.39 -20.27 6.93
C ALA A 331 -3.98 -19.96 6.41
N VAL A 332 -3.37 -18.92 6.96
CA VAL A 332 -2.00 -18.48 6.66
C VAL A 332 -1.11 -18.82 7.86
N PRO A 333 -0.27 -19.87 7.79
CA PRO A 333 0.58 -20.27 8.90
C PRO A 333 1.80 -19.35 9.04
N PHE A 334 2.27 -19.20 10.28
CA PHE A 334 3.53 -18.52 10.62
C PHE A 334 4.09 -19.07 11.94
N THR A 335 5.36 -18.78 12.23
CA THR A 335 6.03 -19.20 13.48
C THR A 335 6.50 -17.99 14.28
N VAL A 336 6.11 -17.93 15.55
CA VAL A 336 6.51 -16.88 16.51
C VAL A 336 7.75 -17.31 17.27
N LYS A 337 8.68 -16.36 17.50
CA LYS A 337 9.90 -16.60 18.29
C LYS A 337 10.43 -15.36 19.01
N ASN A 338 9.75 -14.96 20.08
CA ASN A 338 9.99 -13.76 20.89
C ASN A 338 11.26 -13.85 21.74
N ARG A 339 12.42 -13.69 21.10
CA ARG A 339 13.72 -13.60 21.79
C ARG A 339 14.07 -12.20 22.30
N VAL A 340 13.30 -11.21 21.90
CA VAL A 340 13.40 -9.81 22.31
C VAL A 340 11.99 -9.30 22.60
N THR A 341 11.84 -8.55 23.68
CA THR A 341 10.52 -8.15 24.20
C THR A 341 10.48 -6.64 24.41
N PRO A 342 9.47 -5.94 23.88
CA PRO A 342 9.27 -4.54 24.22
C PRO A 342 8.86 -4.42 25.69
N LEU A 343 9.40 -3.42 26.38
CA LEU A 343 9.11 -3.14 27.78
C LEU A 343 8.05 -2.04 27.93
N GLU A 344 8.21 -0.97 27.16
CA GLU A 344 7.28 0.15 27.15
C GLU A 344 7.47 1.02 25.89
N SER A 345 6.41 1.71 25.49
CA SER A 345 6.42 2.72 24.44
C SER A 345 6.29 4.11 25.06
N TRP A 346 7.02 5.08 24.52
CA TRP A 346 6.99 6.47 24.97
C TRP A 346 6.81 7.41 23.78
N ILE A 347 5.83 8.29 23.92
CA ILE A 347 5.53 9.40 23.00
C ILE A 347 5.77 10.69 23.80
N PRO A 348 6.97 11.31 23.72
CA PRO A 348 7.26 12.55 24.42
C PRO A 348 6.32 13.68 23.99
N ASP A 349 5.84 14.49 24.94
CA ASP A 349 5.16 15.76 24.62
C ASP A 349 6.23 16.85 24.43
N HIS A 350 5.90 17.82 23.58
CA HIS A 350 6.73 18.99 23.31
C HIS A 350 5.95 20.30 23.24
N GLY A 351 4.72 20.33 23.76
CA GLY A 351 4.02 21.56 24.10
C GLY A 351 3.34 22.29 22.94
N ASN A 352 3.31 21.73 21.73
CA ASN A 352 2.41 22.12 20.66
C ASN A 352 1.67 20.89 20.10
N ALA A 353 0.38 21.04 19.75
CA ALA A 353 -0.51 19.94 19.40
C ALA A 353 -0.20 19.25 18.05
N GLN A 354 0.87 19.67 17.37
CA GLN A 354 1.41 19.03 16.18
C GLN A 354 2.94 19.14 16.23
N SER A 355 3.65 18.01 16.23
CA SER A 355 4.95 17.82 15.53
C SER A 355 5.87 16.79 16.17
N VAL A 356 5.46 16.00 17.19
CA VAL A 356 6.45 15.07 17.78
C VAL A 356 6.72 13.94 16.79
N ALA A 357 5.90 13.86 15.74
CA ALA A 357 5.88 12.82 14.77
C ALA A 357 7.12 12.66 13.89
N ASP A 358 8.16 13.50 14.04
CA ASP A 358 9.27 13.57 13.09
C ASP A 358 10.67 13.58 13.73
N ALA A 359 10.84 13.16 14.99
CA ALA A 359 12.17 13.10 15.61
C ALA A 359 13.11 12.18 14.81
N TRP A 360 14.30 12.67 14.48
CA TRP A 360 15.20 11.99 13.53
C TRP A 360 16.47 11.43 14.16
N ALA A 361 16.87 11.96 15.32
CA ALA A 361 18.07 11.54 16.02
C ALA A 361 17.83 11.54 17.53
N MET A 362 18.51 10.61 18.19
CA MET A 362 18.47 10.47 19.64
C MET A 362 19.88 10.27 20.20
N ALA A 363 20.11 10.71 21.42
CA ALA A 363 21.27 10.31 22.19
C ALA A 363 20.91 10.16 23.67
N THR A 364 21.73 9.44 24.42
CA THR A 364 21.63 9.28 25.87
C THR A 364 22.93 9.68 26.53
N ASP A 365 22.86 10.03 27.81
CA ASP A 365 24.05 10.19 28.64
C ASP A 365 24.08 9.19 29.80
N ALA A 366 25.21 9.14 30.50
CA ALA A 366 25.44 8.21 31.61
C ALA A 366 24.48 8.42 32.80
N SER A 367 23.76 9.55 32.87
CA SER A 367 22.74 9.80 33.90
C SER A 367 21.35 9.30 33.50
N GLY A 368 21.18 8.81 32.27
CA GLY A 368 19.91 8.29 31.75
C GLY A 368 19.03 9.36 31.11
N ARG A 369 19.55 10.57 30.91
CA ARG A 369 18.83 11.64 30.19
C ARG A 369 18.76 11.30 28.71
N VAL A 370 17.63 11.61 28.09
CA VAL A 370 17.37 11.36 26.67
C VAL A 370 17.36 12.69 25.93
N TYR A 371 18.11 12.75 24.84
CA TYR A 371 18.21 13.92 23.97
C TYR A 371 17.57 13.59 22.64
N LEU A 372 16.64 14.43 22.18
CA LEU A 372 15.93 14.25 20.92
C LEU A 372 16.11 15.48 20.04
N ALA A 373 16.24 15.23 18.74
CA ALA A 373 16.19 16.25 17.70
C ALA A 373 14.82 16.18 16.99
N PRO A 374 13.79 16.91 17.48
CA PRO A 374 12.52 17.01 16.78
C PRO A 374 12.67 17.82 15.48
N GLY A 375 11.80 17.56 14.50
CA GLY A 375 11.62 18.45 13.35
C GLY A 375 11.17 17.72 12.10
N SER A 376 10.23 18.30 11.35
CA SER A 376 9.77 17.75 10.07
C SER A 376 10.81 17.92 8.96
N SER A 377 10.69 17.14 7.88
CA SER A 377 11.56 17.24 6.69
C SER A 377 11.60 18.64 6.05
N TRP A 378 10.67 19.52 6.43
CA TRP A 378 10.47 20.87 5.88
C TRP A 378 10.39 21.97 6.97
N GLY A 379 10.53 21.60 8.25
CA GLY A 379 10.41 22.52 9.38
C GLY A 379 11.69 23.31 9.67
N THR A 380 11.54 24.46 10.30
CA THR A 380 12.65 25.34 10.75
C THR A 380 13.17 25.01 12.15
N ASP A 381 12.56 24.02 12.82
CA ASP A 381 12.89 23.65 14.20
C ASP A 381 14.22 22.89 14.20
N ALA A 382 15.28 23.64 14.48
CA ALA A 382 16.65 23.16 14.62
C ALA A 382 17.05 23.07 16.09
N SER A 383 16.16 22.56 16.94
CA SER A 383 16.38 22.47 18.39
C SER A 383 16.76 21.05 18.81
N VAL A 384 17.43 20.96 19.97
CA VAL A 384 17.61 19.71 20.70
C VAL A 384 16.82 19.83 21.99
N LEU A 385 16.06 18.80 22.33
CA LEU A 385 15.32 18.70 23.57
C LEU A 385 16.00 17.68 24.48
N ARG A 386 16.10 17.96 25.77
CA ARG A 386 16.57 17.01 26.78
C ARG A 386 15.43 16.67 27.73
N TYR A 387 15.30 15.39 28.02
CA TYR A 387 14.39 14.81 28.99
C TYR A 387 15.22 14.19 30.13
N ASP A 388 14.75 14.30 31.37
CA ASP A 388 15.51 13.83 32.53
C ASP A 388 15.62 12.29 32.60
N SER A 389 14.66 11.61 31.98
CA SER A 389 14.65 10.15 31.82
C SER A 389 13.77 9.77 30.63
N PHE A 390 13.91 8.53 30.16
CA PHE A 390 12.90 7.90 29.31
C PHE A 390 11.53 7.94 30.02
N GLY A 391 10.46 8.22 29.28
CA GLY A 391 9.10 8.33 29.82
C GLY A 391 8.71 9.68 30.42
N ALA A 392 9.64 10.64 30.51
CA ALA A 392 9.32 11.98 31.01
C ALA A 392 8.29 12.69 30.12
N ALA A 393 7.30 13.34 30.72
CA ALA A 393 6.21 13.97 29.97
C ALA A 393 6.69 15.16 29.13
N THR A 394 7.49 16.05 29.71
CA THR A 394 7.96 17.29 29.08
C THR A 394 9.49 17.38 29.10
N PRO A 395 10.10 18.13 28.16
CA PRO A 395 11.55 18.32 28.17
C PRO A 395 11.98 19.14 29.40
N SER A 396 13.07 18.72 30.05
CA SER A 396 13.70 19.48 31.15
C SER A 396 14.56 20.64 30.66
N LEU A 397 14.95 20.62 29.38
CA LEU A 397 15.68 21.71 28.73
C LEU A 397 15.42 21.72 27.22
N SER A 398 15.20 22.91 26.67
CA SER A 398 15.26 23.18 25.23
C SER A 398 16.55 23.91 24.90
N PHE A 399 17.29 23.41 23.92
CA PHE A 399 18.59 23.95 23.53
C PHE A 399 18.41 25.14 22.58
N ALA A 400 19.45 25.99 22.49
CA ALA A 400 19.50 27.06 21.50
C ALA A 400 19.34 26.49 20.09
N ALA A 401 18.53 27.17 19.27
CA ALA A 401 18.33 26.78 17.88
C ALA A 401 19.64 26.82 17.11
N LEU A 402 19.91 25.78 16.32
CA LEU A 402 21.10 25.72 15.49
C LEU A 402 20.97 26.72 14.32
N PRO A 403 22.01 27.53 14.03
CA PRO A 403 21.95 28.57 12.99
C PRO A 403 21.63 28.09 11.56
N SER A 404 21.76 26.78 11.31
CA SER A 404 21.42 26.18 10.02
C SER A 404 19.90 26.13 9.73
N GLY A 405 19.05 26.32 10.74
CA GLY A 405 17.59 26.25 10.61
C GLY A 405 17.06 24.87 10.18
N ARG A 406 17.88 23.82 10.29
CA ARG A 406 17.53 22.44 9.92
C ARG A 406 17.72 21.49 11.10
N ARG A 407 16.88 20.45 11.15
CA ARG A 407 16.97 19.40 12.17
C ARG A 407 18.32 18.67 12.13
N PRO A 408 18.89 18.32 13.30
CA PRO A 408 20.00 17.37 13.37
C PRO A 408 19.63 15.99 12.81
N LYS A 409 20.55 15.38 12.06
CA LYS A 409 20.47 14.01 11.54
C LYS A 409 21.06 12.97 12.50
N SER A 410 21.99 13.38 13.36
CA SER A 410 22.62 12.53 14.36
C SER A 410 23.04 13.38 15.56
N LEU A 411 22.93 12.78 16.75
CA LEU A 411 23.33 13.38 18.02
C LEU A 411 24.35 12.49 18.72
N ALA A 412 25.27 13.09 19.47
CA ALA A 412 26.12 12.40 20.43
C ALA A 412 26.30 13.27 21.68
N VAL A 413 26.49 12.66 22.84
CA VAL A 413 26.67 13.38 24.12
C VAL A 413 27.93 12.88 24.81
N ASP A 414 28.79 13.79 25.24
CA ASP A 414 29.99 13.42 25.98
C ASP A 414 29.74 13.32 27.50
N ALA A 415 30.74 12.83 28.24
CA ALA A 415 30.65 12.67 29.69
C ALA A 415 30.41 13.99 30.47
N GLY A 416 30.70 15.14 29.85
CA GLY A 416 30.40 16.46 30.41
C GLY A 416 28.98 16.94 30.11
N GLY A 417 28.17 16.17 29.38
CA GLY A 417 26.83 16.54 28.94
C GLY A 417 26.81 17.51 27.76
N ARG A 418 27.94 17.72 27.06
CA ARG A 418 27.95 18.53 25.83
C ARG A 418 27.40 17.71 24.68
N VAL A 419 26.57 18.35 23.86
CA VAL A 419 25.87 17.68 22.75
C VAL A 419 26.55 18.06 21.43
N TYR A 420 26.84 17.06 20.61
CA TYR A 420 27.34 17.20 19.25
C TYR A 420 26.20 16.87 18.29
N ALA A 421 25.85 17.79 17.41
CA ALA A 421 24.73 17.66 16.49
C ALA A 421 25.20 17.82 15.04
N VAL A 422 24.93 16.80 14.21
CA VAL A 422 25.23 16.84 12.78
C VAL A 422 24.04 17.34 11.99
N VAL A 423 24.26 18.30 11.11
CA VAL A 423 23.29 18.76 10.11
C VAL A 423 23.87 18.47 8.72
N ASP A 424 23.06 17.95 7.78
CA ASP A 424 23.53 17.34 6.52
C ASP A 424 22.82 17.87 5.25
N TYR A 425 22.49 19.17 5.19
CA TYR A 425 21.80 19.74 4.03
C TYR A 425 22.59 20.88 3.37
N SER A 426 22.04 22.09 3.28
CA SER A 426 22.61 23.20 2.50
C SER A 426 23.91 23.77 3.06
N SER A 427 24.13 23.59 4.36
CA SER A 427 25.32 24.02 5.10
C SER A 427 25.68 22.97 6.14
N PRO A 428 26.21 21.80 5.72
CA PRO A 428 26.48 20.72 6.64
C PRO A 428 27.55 21.11 7.65
N ALA A 429 27.32 20.76 8.91
CA ALA A 429 28.18 21.13 10.03
C ALA A 429 28.03 20.15 11.20
N ILE A 430 29.09 20.04 12.00
CA ILE A 430 29.00 19.53 13.37
C ILE A 430 28.86 20.74 14.28
N TRP A 431 27.75 20.87 14.99
CA TRP A 431 27.54 21.87 16.04
C TRP A 431 27.82 21.28 17.40
N ARG A 432 28.41 22.06 18.32
CA ARG A 432 28.49 21.70 19.73
C ARG A 432 27.66 22.63 20.61
N LEU A 433 26.89 22.04 21.50
CA LEU A 433 26.10 22.71 22.52
C LEU A 433 26.65 22.35 23.91
N THR A 434 26.66 23.33 24.80
CA THR A 434 26.99 23.14 26.23
C THR A 434 25.92 22.28 26.92
N ALA A 435 26.25 21.70 28.08
CA ALA A 435 25.27 20.98 28.89
C ALA A 435 24.06 21.84 29.36
N GLY A 436 24.24 23.15 29.37
CA GLY A 436 23.19 24.14 29.66
C GLY A 436 22.38 24.57 28.43
N GLY A 437 22.68 24.06 27.24
CA GLY A 437 21.89 24.28 26.03
C GLY A 437 22.34 25.42 25.11
N ALA A 438 23.33 26.22 25.50
CA ALA A 438 23.89 27.27 24.64
C ALA A 438 24.90 26.72 23.62
N ILE A 439 25.07 27.40 22.47
CA ILE A 439 26.14 27.11 21.51
C ILE A 439 27.51 27.24 22.20
N ASP A 440 28.33 26.19 22.13
CA ASP A 440 29.64 26.17 22.75
C ASP A 440 30.69 26.74 21.79
N THR A 441 30.98 28.04 21.91
CA THR A 441 31.91 28.75 21.02
C THR A 441 33.36 28.29 21.09
N SER A 442 33.71 27.40 22.03
CA SER A 442 35.04 26.79 22.10
C SER A 442 35.24 25.61 21.14
N PHE A 443 34.21 25.23 20.38
CA PHE A 443 34.28 24.18 19.37
C PHE A 443 34.40 24.76 17.95
N GLY A 444 35.40 24.31 17.20
CA GLY A 444 35.62 24.74 15.82
C GLY A 444 35.62 26.27 15.67
N ALA A 445 34.93 26.76 14.65
CA ALA A 445 34.70 28.18 14.46
C ALA A 445 33.33 28.58 15.03
N ASN A 446 33.33 29.28 16.17
CA ASN A 446 32.12 29.78 16.83
C ASN A 446 31.07 28.70 17.16
N GLY A 447 31.52 27.51 17.56
CA GLY A 447 30.66 26.39 17.95
C GLY A 447 30.34 25.40 16.85
N ALA A 448 30.94 25.57 15.66
CA ALA A 448 30.72 24.67 14.53
C ALA A 448 32.00 24.27 13.80
N VAL A 449 32.01 23.04 13.30
CA VAL A 449 32.94 22.57 12.26
C VAL A 449 32.17 22.50 10.95
N ALA A 450 32.53 23.35 9.98
CA ALA A 450 31.93 23.35 8.66
C ALA A 450 32.36 22.12 7.86
N LEU A 451 31.40 21.46 7.21
CA LEU A 451 31.62 20.20 6.48
C LEU A 451 31.52 20.37 4.95
N ASN A 452 31.06 21.53 4.48
CA ASN A 452 31.04 21.92 3.06
C ASN A 452 32.40 22.44 2.55
N VAL A 453 33.43 22.39 3.39
CA VAL A 453 34.81 22.72 3.04
C VAL A 453 35.66 21.45 3.05
N PRO A 454 36.79 21.40 2.32
CA PRO A 454 37.67 20.24 2.37
C PRO A 454 38.14 19.92 3.79
N VAL A 455 37.79 18.73 4.30
CA VAL A 455 38.28 18.15 5.55
C VAL A 455 39.13 16.93 5.19
N MET A 456 40.41 16.97 5.55
CA MET A 456 41.37 15.88 5.27
C MET A 456 41.35 15.41 3.80
N GLY A 457 41.39 16.37 2.87
CA GLY A 457 41.54 16.12 1.43
C GLY A 457 40.27 16.21 0.57
N ALA A 458 39.07 16.19 1.16
CA ALA A 458 37.80 16.31 0.41
C ALA A 458 36.70 16.93 1.28
N ALA A 459 35.75 17.63 0.68
CA ALA A 459 34.55 18.08 1.39
C ALA A 459 33.71 16.86 1.80
N VAL A 460 33.06 16.93 2.96
CA VAL A 460 32.21 15.83 3.43
C VAL A 460 31.00 15.70 2.53
N CYS A 461 30.66 14.47 2.20
CA CYS A 461 29.56 14.13 1.32
C CYS A 461 28.60 13.20 2.05
N TYR A 462 27.42 13.72 2.36
CA TYR A 462 26.41 13.09 3.20
C TYR A 462 26.96 12.78 4.61
N ALA A 463 26.99 13.80 5.47
CA ALA A 463 27.40 13.68 6.87
C ALA A 463 26.43 12.71 7.59
N GLY A 464 26.93 11.53 7.95
CA GLY A 464 26.13 10.44 8.53
C GLY A 464 25.96 10.57 10.03
N SER A 465 26.37 9.52 10.74
CA SER A 465 26.37 9.46 12.20
C SER A 465 27.57 10.21 12.81
N VAL A 466 27.37 10.79 14.01
CA VAL A 466 28.44 11.31 14.88
C VAL A 466 28.51 10.48 16.16
N THR A 467 29.72 10.25 16.66
CA THR A 467 29.92 9.73 18.01
C THR A 467 31.09 10.42 18.68
N VAL A 468 31.18 10.31 20.01
CA VAL A 468 32.21 10.96 20.82
C VAL A 468 32.69 10.00 21.90
N ASN A 469 34.01 9.89 22.08
CA ASN A 469 34.60 9.23 23.23
C ASN A 469 35.29 10.26 24.15
N THR A 470 36.09 9.81 25.10
CA THR A 470 36.80 10.69 26.05
C THR A 470 37.85 11.60 25.41
N HIS A 471 38.25 11.36 24.16
CA HIS A 471 39.39 12.02 23.51
C HIS A 471 39.04 12.72 22.20
N HIS A 472 38.07 12.20 21.44
CA HIS A 472 37.81 12.63 20.07
C HIS A 472 36.34 12.55 19.71
N VAL A 473 35.99 13.31 18.67
CA VAL A 473 34.72 13.27 17.95
C VAL A 473 34.93 12.57 16.61
N TYR A 474 34.00 11.70 16.23
CA TYR A 474 34.06 10.93 14.99
C TYR A 474 32.84 11.21 14.13
N LEU A 475 33.05 11.32 12.82
CA LEU A 475 32.00 11.54 11.84
C LEU A 475 32.10 10.52 10.71
N ALA A 476 30.96 9.92 10.36
CA ALA A 476 30.82 9.14 9.14
C ALA A 476 30.68 10.08 7.93
N ASP A 477 31.68 10.08 7.05
CA ASP A 477 31.63 10.76 5.75
C ASP A 477 31.20 9.73 4.70
N THR A 478 29.88 9.69 4.51
CA THR A 478 29.16 8.50 4.04
C THR A 478 29.45 8.18 2.58
N CYS A 479 29.33 9.18 1.70
CA CYS A 479 29.54 8.98 0.27
C CYS A 479 31.03 8.91 -0.09
N ASN A 480 31.90 9.54 0.70
CA ASN A 480 33.35 9.42 0.57
C ASN A 480 33.92 8.15 1.26
N GLN A 481 33.05 7.30 1.83
CA GLN A 481 33.41 6.03 2.44
C GLN A 481 34.56 6.12 3.45
N ARG A 482 34.51 7.11 4.34
CA ARG A 482 35.57 7.32 5.33
C ARG A 482 35.03 7.76 6.68
N VAL A 483 35.84 7.59 7.71
CA VAL A 483 35.60 8.15 9.04
C VAL A 483 36.59 9.28 9.27
N LEU A 484 36.06 10.41 9.72
CA LEU A 484 36.86 11.56 10.13
C LEU A 484 36.93 11.62 11.65
N ARG A 485 38.11 11.98 12.17
CA ARG A 485 38.35 12.22 13.58
C ARG A 485 38.70 13.68 13.80
N PHE A 486 38.17 14.22 14.88
CA PHE A 486 38.41 15.59 15.34
C PHE A 486 38.77 15.55 16.82
N THR A 487 39.69 16.43 17.22
CA THR A 487 39.90 16.72 18.64
C THR A 487 38.60 17.18 19.31
N LEU A 488 38.54 17.13 20.63
CA LEU A 488 37.45 17.77 21.37
C LEU A 488 37.38 19.29 21.15
N ALA A 489 38.35 19.95 20.50
CA ALA A 489 38.22 21.35 20.10
C ALA A 489 37.60 21.53 18.70
N GLY A 490 37.25 20.44 18.00
CA GLY A 490 36.72 20.48 16.63
C GLY A 490 37.81 20.63 15.56
N VAL A 491 39.08 20.43 15.91
CA VAL A 491 40.19 20.44 14.94
C VAL A 491 40.30 19.04 14.31
N PRO A 492 40.19 18.90 12.97
CA PRO A 492 40.37 17.61 12.31
C PRO A 492 41.80 17.08 12.51
N ASP A 493 41.95 15.81 12.89
CA ASP A 493 43.26 15.22 13.20
C ASP A 493 43.42 13.74 12.78
N GLY A 494 42.43 13.18 12.09
CA GLY A 494 42.51 11.81 11.58
C GLY A 494 41.51 11.52 10.48
N VAL A 495 41.88 10.60 9.59
CA VAL A 495 40.99 10.04 8.57
C VAL A 495 41.28 8.54 8.40
N LEU A 496 40.21 7.75 8.29
CA LEU A 496 40.28 6.32 8.00
C LEU A 496 39.39 6.03 6.80
N GLY A 497 40.01 5.72 5.66
CA GLY A 497 39.30 5.30 4.46
C GLY A 497 38.87 3.84 4.55
N MET A 498 37.68 3.54 4.05
CA MET A 498 37.15 2.19 3.98
C MET A 498 37.32 1.67 2.54
N PRO A 499 38.07 0.59 2.28
CA PRO A 499 38.26 0.09 0.92
C PRO A 499 36.93 -0.33 0.28
N ASP A 500 36.85 -0.02 -1.02
CA ASP A 500 35.66 -0.08 -1.85
C ASP A 500 35.48 -1.49 -2.46
N ASN A 501 34.32 -2.10 -2.18
CA ASN A 501 33.93 -3.40 -2.75
C ASN A 501 32.57 -3.30 -3.46
N GLY A 502 32.06 -2.10 -3.74
CA GLY A 502 30.85 -1.90 -4.54
C GLY A 502 29.50 -1.81 -3.81
N TYR A 503 29.39 -1.98 -2.48
CA TYR A 503 28.19 -1.70 -1.63
C TYR A 503 28.53 -1.75 -0.11
N PRO A 504 27.79 -1.13 0.84
CA PRO A 504 27.40 0.27 0.96
C PRO A 504 28.18 1.02 2.07
N ILE A 505 27.88 2.32 2.11
CA ILE A 505 28.36 3.43 2.94
C ILE A 505 28.31 3.21 4.47
N PRO A 506 29.15 3.89 5.27
CA PRO A 506 29.05 3.85 6.73
C PRO A 506 27.72 4.43 7.23
N ALA A 507 26.96 3.64 7.98
CA ALA A 507 25.59 3.94 8.39
C ALA A 507 25.51 4.53 9.80
N GLY A 508 26.07 3.82 10.78
CA GLY A 508 25.98 4.15 12.20
C GLY A 508 27.34 4.11 12.88
N LEU A 509 27.62 5.09 13.75
CA LEU A 509 28.78 5.12 14.61
C LEU A 509 28.36 4.93 16.06
N TYR A 510 29.15 4.18 16.80
CA TYR A 510 28.96 3.92 18.22
C TYR A 510 30.29 3.99 18.95
N ALA A 511 30.32 4.55 20.16
CA ALA A 511 31.50 4.55 21.00
C ALA A 511 31.16 4.00 22.38
N ASP A 512 31.96 3.06 22.84
CA ASP A 512 31.95 2.52 24.20
C ASP A 512 33.35 2.53 24.82
N ALA A 513 33.48 1.93 26.00
CA ALA A 513 34.79 1.76 26.65
C ALA A 513 35.73 0.84 25.84
N ASP A 514 35.20 -0.03 24.98
CA ASP A 514 35.97 -0.94 24.13
C ASP A 514 36.43 -0.27 22.83
N GLY A 515 35.90 0.90 22.48
CA GLY A 515 36.38 1.73 21.39
C GLY A 515 35.26 2.29 20.52
N VAL A 516 35.61 2.65 19.28
CA VAL A 516 34.67 3.20 18.32
C VAL A 516 34.33 2.12 17.28
N TRP A 517 33.05 1.99 16.97
CA TRP A 517 32.50 0.97 16.09
C TRP A 517 31.72 1.62 14.96
N MET A 518 31.84 1.04 13.77
CA MET A 518 31.18 1.48 12.56
C MET A 518 30.29 0.37 11.99
N LEU A 519 29.03 0.69 11.74
CA LEU A 519 28.09 -0.20 11.07
C LEU A 519 28.06 0.05 9.56
N ARG A 520 28.09 -1.04 8.80
CA ARG A 520 27.77 -1.10 7.37
C ARG A 520 26.76 -2.24 7.14
N SER A 521 26.11 -2.28 5.98
CA SER A 521 25.16 -3.36 5.67
C SER A 521 25.73 -4.78 5.77
N HIS A 522 27.04 -4.96 5.59
CA HIS A 522 27.65 -6.31 5.57
C HIS A 522 28.64 -6.54 6.71
N GLN A 523 28.92 -5.54 7.54
CA GLN A 523 29.94 -5.67 8.57
C GLN A 523 29.81 -4.62 9.67
N ILE A 524 30.29 -4.98 10.85
CA ILE A 524 30.62 -4.06 11.94
C ILE A 524 32.14 -3.98 12.03
N VAL A 525 32.70 -2.77 12.03
CA VAL A 525 34.14 -2.52 12.03
C VAL A 525 34.53 -1.75 13.29
N ARG A 526 35.41 -2.33 14.10
CA ARG A 526 36.07 -1.60 15.19
C ARG A 526 37.13 -0.68 14.59
N ILE A 527 37.09 0.59 14.96
CA ILE A 527 38.11 1.57 14.66
C ILE A 527 39.11 1.53 15.80
N ALA A 528 40.32 1.07 15.50
CA ALA A 528 41.42 1.10 16.45
C ALA A 528 41.95 2.54 16.50
N ASP A 529 41.73 3.18 17.64
CA ASP A 529 42.12 4.56 17.88
C ASP A 529 42.64 4.75 19.31
N ALA A 530 43.96 4.74 19.45
CA ALA A 530 44.63 5.22 20.66
C ALA A 530 44.84 6.72 20.53
N ALA A 531 44.71 7.46 21.65
CA ALA A 531 44.59 8.91 21.67
C ALA A 531 45.64 9.68 20.82
N ASP A 532 46.84 9.13 20.65
CA ASP A 532 47.94 9.76 19.89
C ASP A 532 48.36 8.98 18.64
N GLN A 533 47.53 8.07 18.13
CA GLN A 533 47.85 7.23 16.96
C GLN A 533 46.97 7.50 15.75
N ALA A 534 47.47 7.10 14.58
CA ALA A 534 46.67 7.10 13.37
C ALA A 534 45.55 6.06 13.48
N MET A 535 44.34 6.43 13.05
CA MET A 535 43.23 5.49 12.99
C MET A 535 43.57 4.31 12.08
N SER A 536 43.16 3.12 12.49
CA SER A 536 43.32 1.90 11.69
C SER A 536 42.13 0.97 11.83
N HIS A 537 41.99 0.05 10.89
CA HIS A 537 40.99 -1.01 10.97
C HIS A 537 41.37 -1.98 12.09
N GLY A 538 40.51 -2.10 13.09
CA GLY A 538 40.60 -3.11 14.14
C GLY A 538 39.88 -4.39 13.74
N GLN A 539 39.09 -4.94 14.67
CA GLN A 539 38.25 -6.11 14.43
C GLN A 539 37.20 -5.82 13.36
N ILE A 540 37.02 -6.75 12.42
CA ILE A 540 35.96 -6.73 11.42
C ILE A 540 35.04 -7.93 11.67
N ILE A 541 33.75 -7.65 11.83
CA ILE A 541 32.71 -8.65 12.07
C ILE A 541 31.82 -8.67 10.83
N ALA A 542 31.87 -9.74 10.04
CA ALA A 542 31.01 -9.90 8.87
C ALA A 542 29.59 -10.25 9.31
N LEU A 543 28.58 -9.61 8.71
CA LEU A 543 27.17 -9.83 9.02
C LEU A 543 26.58 -10.93 8.14
N ASP A 544 25.89 -11.87 8.79
CA ASP A 544 25.17 -12.96 8.13
C ASP A 544 23.76 -13.13 8.73
N PRO A 545 22.69 -12.81 7.99
CA PRO A 545 22.70 -12.19 6.66
C PRO A 545 23.08 -10.69 6.71
N PRO A 546 23.42 -10.08 5.57
CA PRO A 546 23.51 -8.63 5.44
C PRO A 546 22.24 -7.87 5.84
N LEU A 547 22.42 -6.67 6.38
CA LEU A 547 21.35 -5.74 6.74
C LEU A 547 20.95 -4.86 5.55
N ASN A 548 19.65 -4.56 5.44
CA ASN A 548 19.12 -3.71 4.38
C ASN A 548 18.88 -2.29 4.89
N GLY A 549 19.80 -1.38 4.57
CA GLY A 549 19.71 0.04 4.96
C GLY A 549 19.75 0.29 6.48
N PRO A 550 20.73 -0.28 7.22
CA PRO A 550 20.85 -0.02 8.65
C PRO A 550 21.06 1.47 8.95
N LYS A 551 20.72 1.90 10.17
CA LYS A 551 20.83 3.30 10.62
C LYS A 551 21.73 3.44 11.85
N GLY A 552 21.16 3.40 13.05
CA GLY A 552 21.89 3.51 14.31
C GLY A 552 22.58 2.20 14.72
N LEU A 553 23.61 2.31 15.55
CA LEU A 553 24.31 1.19 16.18
C LEU A 553 24.47 1.48 17.67
N THR A 554 24.21 0.49 18.51
CA THR A 554 24.52 0.54 19.94
C THR A 554 24.89 -0.84 20.46
N ARG A 555 25.18 -0.96 21.75
CA ARG A 555 25.50 -2.22 22.42
C ARG A 555 24.62 -2.43 23.65
N GLY A 556 24.00 -3.59 23.76
CA GLY A 556 23.17 -3.97 24.90
C GLY A 556 24.00 -4.33 26.13
N ALA A 557 23.34 -4.58 27.26
CA ALA A 557 23.98 -4.90 28.54
C ALA A 557 24.80 -6.21 28.50
N ASP A 558 24.44 -7.14 27.61
CA ASP A 558 25.12 -8.42 27.38
C ASP A 558 26.30 -8.32 26.38
N GLY A 559 26.58 -7.12 25.87
CA GLY A 559 27.63 -6.88 24.87
C GLY A 559 27.22 -7.21 23.44
N VAL A 560 25.95 -7.56 23.17
CA VAL A 560 25.39 -7.78 21.83
C VAL A 560 25.21 -6.44 21.11
N PHE A 561 25.48 -6.41 19.81
CA PHE A 561 25.25 -5.23 18.99
C PHE A 561 23.77 -5.11 18.63
N TRP A 562 23.22 -3.91 18.73
CA TRP A 562 21.85 -3.61 18.34
C TRP A 562 21.83 -2.54 17.26
N THR A 563 20.99 -2.73 16.25
CA THR A 563 20.86 -1.81 15.13
C THR A 563 19.40 -1.59 14.77
N ALA A 564 19.08 -0.36 14.37
CA ALA A 564 17.89 -0.07 13.60
C ALA A 564 18.08 -0.58 12.17
N ASP A 565 17.17 -1.44 11.70
CA ASP A 565 17.15 -2.03 10.36
C ASP A 565 16.13 -1.29 9.50
N GLY A 566 16.55 -0.84 8.32
CA GLY A 566 15.83 0.11 7.47
C GLY A 566 14.51 -0.41 6.90
N VAL A 567 14.18 -1.69 7.13
CA VAL A 567 12.95 -2.38 6.69
C VAL A 567 11.88 -2.39 7.81
N SER A 568 11.99 -1.52 8.82
CA SER A 568 11.04 -1.30 9.93
C SER A 568 11.25 -2.14 11.18
N GLY A 569 12.49 -2.51 11.53
CA GLY A 569 12.75 -3.32 12.73
C GLY A 569 14.04 -2.96 13.47
N ILE A 570 14.29 -3.67 14.55
CA ILE A 570 15.59 -3.73 15.23
C ILE A 570 16.16 -5.12 15.16
N GLN A 571 17.49 -5.22 15.11
CA GLN A 571 18.21 -6.49 15.05
C GLN A 571 19.26 -6.54 16.16
N ALA A 572 19.32 -7.68 16.85
CA ALA A 572 20.37 -8.01 17.79
C ALA A 572 21.38 -8.95 17.12
N ILE A 573 22.65 -8.56 17.13
CA ILE A 573 23.74 -9.16 16.35
C ILE A 573 24.84 -9.61 17.30
N GLY A 574 25.15 -10.90 17.27
CA GLY A 574 26.18 -11.48 18.11
C GLY A 574 27.59 -11.02 17.72
N ALA A 575 28.57 -11.27 18.58
CA ALA A 575 29.97 -10.89 18.34
C ALA A 575 30.60 -11.54 17.09
N ALA A 576 30.01 -12.65 16.59
CA ALA A 576 30.41 -13.31 15.36
C ALA A 576 29.69 -12.77 14.11
N GLY A 577 28.76 -11.83 14.27
CA GLY A 577 28.00 -11.18 13.18
C GLY A 577 26.71 -11.89 12.76
N ALA A 578 26.37 -13.01 13.40
CA ALA A 578 25.10 -13.68 13.21
C ALA A 578 23.95 -12.91 13.88
N ARG A 579 22.81 -12.82 13.19
CA ARG A 579 21.56 -12.32 13.76
C ARG A 579 21.06 -13.27 14.85
N LEU A 580 20.96 -12.78 16.10
CA LEU A 580 20.50 -13.55 17.25
C LEU A 580 18.97 -13.48 17.44
N ALA A 581 18.43 -12.28 17.21
CA ALA A 581 17.03 -11.94 17.36
C ALA A 581 16.72 -10.63 16.61
N GLY A 582 15.44 -10.30 16.50
CA GLY A 582 15.01 -8.99 16.05
C GLY A 582 13.53 -8.77 16.33
N TRP A 583 13.11 -7.52 16.25
CA TRP A 583 11.73 -7.11 16.46
C TRP A 583 11.27 -6.21 15.32
N TRP A 584 10.19 -6.58 14.66
CA TRP A 584 9.55 -5.75 13.64
C TRP A 584 8.58 -4.77 14.28
N GLY A 585 8.78 -3.47 14.06
CA GLY A 585 7.99 -2.44 14.70
C GLY A 585 6.57 -2.33 14.14
N GLY A 586 6.35 -2.53 12.84
CA GLY A 586 5.02 -2.45 12.21
C GLY A 586 4.34 -1.06 12.30
N GLY A 587 3.54 -0.70 11.30
CA GLY A 587 2.90 0.64 11.25
C GLY A 587 1.69 0.85 12.19
N SER A 588 1.31 -0.16 12.99
CA SER A 588 0.12 -0.09 13.85
C SER A 588 0.45 0.42 15.23
N TYR A 589 0.38 1.74 15.32
CA TYR A 589 0.61 2.57 16.49
C TYR A 589 0.08 2.04 17.85
N ASP A 590 -1.12 1.48 17.94
CA ASP A 590 -1.67 1.19 19.28
C ASP A 590 -1.22 -0.15 19.88
N LEU A 591 -0.33 -0.88 19.20
CA LEU A 591 0.14 -2.19 19.66
C LEU A 591 1.45 -2.09 20.46
N PRO A 592 1.64 -2.95 21.48
CA PRO A 592 2.91 -3.08 22.18
C PRO A 592 4.07 -3.36 21.23
N GLY A 593 5.17 -2.60 21.41
CA GLY A 593 6.34 -2.70 20.56
C GLY A 593 6.21 -2.03 19.19
N ALA A 594 5.13 -1.27 18.94
CA ALA A 594 4.91 -0.64 17.64
C ALA A 594 5.81 0.57 17.38
N PHE A 595 6.52 0.55 16.25
CA PHE A 595 7.28 1.70 15.72
C PHE A 595 7.44 1.57 14.21
N HIS A 596 7.60 2.70 13.53
CA HIS A 596 7.75 2.74 12.07
C HIS A 596 8.99 3.52 11.64
N LEU A 597 9.64 3.08 10.57
CA LEU A 597 10.85 3.70 10.00
C LEU A 597 11.91 4.02 11.06
N PRO A 598 12.52 3.03 11.72
CA PRO A 598 13.49 3.27 12.79
C PRO A 598 14.68 4.08 12.27
N GLN A 599 14.94 5.22 12.90
CA GLN A 599 16.02 6.15 12.51
C GLN A 599 17.27 5.97 13.35
N ASP A 600 17.10 5.58 14.61
CA ASP A 600 18.21 5.52 15.55
C ASP A 600 17.98 4.47 16.64
N VAL A 601 19.06 4.04 17.29
CA VAL A 601 19.02 3.12 18.42
C VAL A 601 20.10 3.50 19.43
N VAL A 602 19.75 3.53 20.72
CA VAL A 602 20.66 3.88 21.81
C VAL A 602 20.51 2.92 22.97
N THR A 603 21.49 2.90 23.86
CA THR A 603 21.44 2.14 25.11
C THR A 603 21.29 3.09 26.29
N LEU A 604 20.39 2.76 27.21
CA LEU A 604 20.25 3.43 28.50
C LEU A 604 21.26 2.90 29.51
N PRO A 605 21.60 3.64 30.58
CA PRO A 605 22.48 3.13 31.64
C PRO A 605 21.99 1.86 32.34
N SER A 606 20.69 1.55 32.27
CA SER A 606 20.12 0.27 32.73
C SER A 606 20.61 -0.92 31.92
N GLY A 607 21.13 -0.70 30.71
CA GLY A 607 21.43 -1.73 29.71
C GLY A 607 20.33 -1.90 28.67
N ASP A 608 19.15 -1.31 28.87
CA ASP A 608 18.02 -1.38 27.94
C ASP A 608 18.31 -0.67 26.63
N VAL A 609 17.74 -1.20 25.55
CA VAL A 609 17.91 -0.65 24.20
C VAL A 609 16.66 0.11 23.81
N VAL A 610 16.81 1.32 23.29
CA VAL A 610 15.71 2.17 22.84
C VAL A 610 15.84 2.43 21.35
N VAL A 611 14.78 2.14 20.60
CA VAL A 611 14.66 2.50 19.18
C VAL A 611 13.83 3.75 19.01
N LEU A 612 14.22 4.61 18.07
CA LEU A 612 13.47 5.78 17.64
C LEU A 612 12.81 5.52 16.27
N GLY A 613 11.48 5.56 16.19
CA GLY A 613 10.73 5.58 14.92
C GLY A 613 10.62 6.99 14.30
N ALA A 614 10.49 7.08 12.96
CA ALA A 614 10.40 8.35 12.22
C ALA A 614 8.98 8.88 12.00
N GLU A 615 7.95 8.04 12.13
CA GLU A 615 6.54 8.45 12.00
C GLU A 615 5.87 8.37 13.38
N GLY A 616 5.54 9.51 13.96
CA GLY A 616 5.28 9.58 15.40
C GLY A 616 6.60 9.57 16.18
N PRO A 617 6.73 10.20 17.36
CA PRO A 617 7.88 9.94 18.24
C PRO A 617 7.65 8.63 18.99
N ARG A 618 7.60 7.48 18.31
CA ARG A 618 7.40 6.22 19.02
C ARG A 618 8.75 5.67 19.38
N LEU A 619 9.22 6.08 20.55
CA LEU A 619 10.37 5.47 21.18
C LEU A 619 9.88 4.19 21.86
N VAL A 620 10.56 3.08 21.60
CA VAL A 620 10.22 1.80 22.22
C VAL A 620 11.45 1.29 22.96
N ARG A 621 11.30 1.04 24.26
CA ARG A 621 12.33 0.44 25.10
C ARG A 621 12.22 -1.08 25.04
N PHE A 622 13.33 -1.76 24.82
CA PHE A 622 13.50 -3.20 24.81
C PHE A 622 14.45 -3.61 25.93
N ASP A 623 14.27 -4.82 26.45
CA ASP A 623 15.33 -5.48 27.22
C ASP A 623 16.59 -5.56 26.34
N GLY A 624 17.69 -5.02 26.83
CA GLY A 624 18.95 -4.97 26.09
C GLY A 624 19.72 -6.29 26.09
N THR A 625 19.11 -7.38 26.56
CA THR A 625 19.63 -8.74 26.49
C THR A 625 18.84 -9.59 25.49
N VAL A 626 19.50 -10.59 24.91
CA VAL A 626 18.83 -11.57 24.03
C VAL A 626 18.59 -12.87 24.80
N ALA A 627 17.34 -13.34 24.84
CA ALA A 627 17.01 -14.61 25.48
C ALA A 627 17.74 -15.79 24.81
N ALA A 628 18.12 -16.79 25.64
CA ALA A 628 18.81 -17.98 25.17
C ALA A 628 17.99 -18.75 24.10
N PRO A 629 18.66 -19.52 23.22
CA PRO A 629 18.05 -20.08 22.03
C PRO A 629 16.80 -20.93 22.19
#